data_AF-A0A5K3EPI3-F1
#
_entry.id   AF-A0A5K3EPI3-F1
#
_cell.length_a   1.000
_cell.length_b   1.000
_cell.length_c   1.000
_cell.angle_alpha   90.00
_cell.angle_beta   90.00
_cell.angle_gamma   90.00
#
_symmetry.space_group_name_H-M   'P 1'
#
loop_
_entity.id
_entity.type
_entity.pdbx_description
1 polymer ?
#
loop_
_entity_poly.entity_id
_entity_poly.type
_entity_poly.pdbx_seq_one_letter_code
_entity_poly.pdbx_strand_id
1 'polypeptide(L)'
;MSAVWRTKLRIHSPRRHFASVSPHNSQHHCRELVKKADYYNYLCTLLLPQPQQRFAFALRSLNVEVSLIRDRAPTDAVASLRYQYWLDSISTIFTQSQPKYPSPVEQELCWAIDRFPGVSRHWIVNLVQSRVKPRGFAHFNLIKFSGSVQVECLFEIALN
;
A
#
# COMPACT_ATOMS: atom_id res chain seq x y z
N MET A 1 26.92 -25.46 -44.59
CA MET A 1 27.62 -24.91 -43.42
C MET A 1 26.94 -23.61 -43.01
N SER A 2 26.04 -23.63 -42.02
CA SER A 2 25.37 -22.42 -41.53
C SER A 2 25.52 -22.35 -40.01
N ALA A 3 26.17 -21.28 -39.57
CA ALA A 3 26.49 -20.98 -38.18
C ALA A 3 25.25 -20.47 -37.43
N VAL A 4 24.91 -21.13 -36.32
CA VAL A 4 23.88 -20.67 -35.38
C VAL A 4 24.56 -19.87 -34.27
N TRP A 5 24.41 -18.54 -34.32
CA TRP A 5 24.85 -17.65 -33.25
C TRP A 5 23.91 -17.78 -32.05
N ARG A 6 24.35 -18.46 -30.99
CA ARG A 6 23.64 -18.52 -29.71
C ARG A 6 24.10 -17.33 -28.84
N THR A 7 23.46 -16.18 -29.00
CA THR A 7 23.67 -15.02 -28.12
C THR A 7 23.12 -15.33 -26.74
N LYS A 8 24.02 -15.41 -25.74
CA LYS A 8 23.66 -15.42 -24.32
C LYS A 8 22.90 -14.12 -23.99
N LEU A 9 21.59 -14.21 -23.80
CA LEU A 9 20.82 -13.13 -23.15
C LEU A 9 21.24 -13.05 -21.68
N ARG A 10 22.14 -12.10 -21.39
CA ARG A 10 22.57 -11.76 -20.04
C ARG A 10 21.47 -10.94 -19.39
N ILE A 11 20.51 -11.61 -18.75
CA ILE A 11 19.47 -10.96 -17.93
C ILE A 11 20.18 -10.34 -16.71
N HIS A 12 20.51 -9.06 -16.79
CA HIS A 12 20.87 -8.29 -15.60
C HIS A 12 19.58 -7.99 -14.85
N SER A 13 19.32 -8.73 -13.77
CA SER A 13 18.34 -8.31 -12.79
C SER A 13 18.92 -7.09 -12.05
N PRO A 14 18.27 -5.92 -12.04
CA PRO A 14 18.75 -4.81 -11.24
C PRO A 14 18.57 -5.20 -9.77
N ARG A 15 19.69 -5.46 -9.10
CA ARG A 15 19.78 -5.65 -7.66
C ARG A 15 19.32 -4.35 -7.01
N ARG A 16 18.06 -4.29 -6.57
CA ARG A 16 17.53 -3.14 -5.82
C ARG A 16 18.34 -3.03 -4.53
N HIS A 17 19.27 -2.09 -4.50
CA HIS A 17 19.90 -1.69 -3.25
C HIS A 17 18.80 -1.00 -2.42
N PHE A 18 18.48 -1.56 -1.26
CA PHE A 18 17.64 -0.89 -0.27
C PHE A 18 18.47 0.23 0.35
N ALA A 19 18.42 1.42 -0.26
CA ALA A 19 18.90 2.63 0.40
C ALA A 19 18.08 2.83 1.69
N SER A 20 18.72 3.31 2.76
CA SER A 20 18.00 3.78 3.94
C SER A 20 17.07 4.93 3.52
N VAL A 21 15.78 4.63 3.38
CA VAL A 21 14.79 5.64 2.99
C VAL A 21 14.61 6.58 4.18
N SER A 22 14.93 7.87 4.00
CA SER A 22 14.66 8.88 5.03
C SER A 22 13.14 9.11 5.14
N PRO A 23 12.61 9.50 6.33
CA PRO A 23 11.18 9.72 6.50
C PRO A 23 10.58 10.75 5.50
N HIS A 24 11.35 11.78 5.15
CA HIS A 24 10.94 12.78 4.15
C HIS A 24 10.75 12.15 2.76
N ASN A 25 11.62 11.20 2.40
CA ASN A 25 11.51 10.46 1.15
C ASN A 25 10.28 9.53 1.15
N SER A 26 9.89 9.02 2.32
CA SER A 26 8.74 8.11 2.48
C SER A 26 7.40 8.81 2.29
N GLN A 27 7.20 9.97 2.93
CA GLN A 27 6.00 10.78 2.75
C GLN A 27 5.82 11.22 1.29
N HIS A 28 6.88 11.71 0.66
CA HIS A 28 6.86 12.13 -0.75
C HIS A 28 6.52 10.95 -1.67
N HIS A 29 7.10 9.78 -1.41
CA HIS A 29 6.80 8.57 -2.18
C HIS A 29 5.31 8.21 -2.12
N CYS A 30 4.72 8.16 -0.91
CA CYS A 30 3.30 7.83 -0.74
C CYS A 30 2.40 8.85 -1.45
N ARG A 31 2.74 10.15 -1.37
CA ARG A 31 2.02 11.21 -2.08
C ARG A 31 2.07 11.04 -3.61
N GLU A 32 3.24 10.78 -4.16
CA GLU A 32 3.41 10.58 -5.61
C GLU A 32 2.77 9.28 -6.10
N LEU A 33 2.76 8.23 -5.27
CA LEU A 33 2.07 6.99 -5.58
C LEU A 33 0.56 7.21 -5.71
N VAL A 34 -0.05 7.92 -4.76
CA VAL A 34 -1.48 8.26 -4.80
C VAL A 34 -1.78 9.20 -5.97
N LYS A 35 -0.94 10.21 -6.23
CA LYS A 35 -1.11 11.11 -7.38
C LYS A 35 -1.20 10.36 -8.71
N LYS A 36 -0.38 9.32 -8.90
CA LYS A 36 -0.30 8.54 -10.14
C LYS A 36 -1.43 7.53 -10.29
N ALA A 37 -1.88 6.92 -9.19
CA ALA A 37 -2.83 5.81 -9.22
C ALA A 37 -4.27 6.20 -8.86
N ASP A 38 -4.46 7.29 -8.10
CA ASP A 38 -5.76 7.73 -7.58
C ASP A 38 -5.78 9.27 -7.46
N TYR A 39 -5.86 9.92 -8.63
CA TYR A 39 -5.73 11.38 -8.74
C TYR A 39 -6.85 12.15 -8.03
N TYR A 40 -8.08 11.62 -8.03
CA TYR A 40 -9.20 12.26 -7.34
C TYR A 40 -8.97 12.29 -5.82
N ASN A 41 -8.60 11.15 -5.23
CA ASN A 41 -8.26 11.13 -3.81
C ASN A 41 -6.99 11.94 -3.53
N TYR A 42 -5.99 11.97 -4.42
CA TYR A 42 -4.86 12.87 -4.26
C TYR A 42 -5.32 14.32 -4.04
N LEU A 43 -6.18 14.85 -4.93
CA LEU A 43 -6.69 16.21 -4.83
C LEU A 43 -7.46 16.44 -3.53
N CYS A 44 -8.37 15.54 -3.17
CA CYS A 44 -9.14 15.67 -1.92
C CYS A 44 -8.24 15.60 -0.68
N THR A 45 -7.17 14.80 -0.69
CA THR A 45 -6.22 14.75 0.44
C THR A 45 -5.52 16.08 0.65
N LEU A 46 -5.20 16.83 -0.41
CA LEU A 46 -4.50 18.12 -0.30
C LEU A 46 -5.27 19.16 0.52
N LEU A 47 -6.59 19.01 0.63
CA LEU A 47 -7.46 19.92 1.38
C LEU A 47 -7.43 19.64 2.89
N LEU A 48 -6.89 18.50 3.33
CA LEU A 48 -6.79 18.17 4.74
C LEU A 48 -5.66 18.96 5.41
N PRO A 49 -5.82 19.41 6.67
CA PRO A 49 -4.73 19.98 7.45
C PRO A 49 -3.71 18.90 7.85
N GLN A 50 -2.50 19.33 8.23
CA GLN A 50 -1.55 18.44 8.92
C GLN A 50 -1.95 18.29 10.39
N PRO A 51 -1.76 17.11 11.02
CA PRO A 51 -1.12 15.89 10.49
C PRO A 51 -2.03 14.93 9.72
N GLN A 52 -3.34 15.21 9.61
CA GLN A 52 -4.34 14.33 8.99
C GLN A 52 -4.06 14.09 7.50
N GLN A 53 -3.52 15.09 6.80
CA GLN A 53 -3.11 14.97 5.41
C GLN A 53 -2.06 13.87 5.22
N ARG A 54 -1.02 13.84 6.06
CA ARG A 54 0.02 12.81 5.99
C ARG A 54 -0.55 11.43 6.30
N PHE A 55 -1.39 11.33 7.33
CA PHE A 55 -2.10 10.09 7.66
C PHE A 55 -2.93 9.56 6.48
N ALA A 56 -3.73 10.44 5.84
CA ALA A 56 -4.56 10.09 4.71
C ALA A 56 -3.71 9.59 3.52
N PHE A 57 -2.57 10.22 3.24
CA PHE A 57 -1.65 9.73 2.20
C PHE A 57 -1.06 8.36 2.54
N ALA A 58 -0.71 8.08 3.79
CA ALA A 58 -0.21 6.77 4.22
C ALA A 58 -1.27 5.68 3.95
N LEU A 59 -2.50 5.86 4.42
CA LEU A 59 -3.57 4.88 4.23
C LEU A 59 -3.97 4.72 2.75
N ARG A 60 -4.01 5.82 1.99
CA ARG A 60 -4.30 5.79 0.55
C ARG A 60 -3.17 5.11 -0.24
N SER A 61 -1.91 5.29 0.12
CA SER A 61 -0.79 4.59 -0.52
C SER A 61 -0.83 3.08 -0.29
N LEU A 62 -1.20 2.64 0.92
CA LEU A 62 -1.46 1.22 1.20
C LEU A 62 -2.58 0.68 0.31
N ASN A 63 -3.69 1.43 0.21
CA ASN A 63 -4.80 1.06 -0.66
C ASN A 63 -4.35 0.89 -2.11
N VAL A 64 -3.57 1.84 -2.64
CA VAL A 64 -3.02 1.77 -3.99
C VAL A 64 -2.18 0.51 -4.18
N GLU A 65 -1.23 0.23 -3.29
CA GLU A 65 -0.39 -0.97 -3.38
C GLU A 65 -1.24 -2.24 -3.40
N VAL A 66 -2.18 -2.37 -2.48
CA VAL A 66 -3.04 -3.57 -2.34
C VAL A 66 -3.99 -3.73 -3.53
N SER A 67 -4.50 -2.64 -4.08
CA SER A 67 -5.37 -2.65 -5.27
C SER A 67 -4.62 -3.12 -6.51
N LEU A 68 -3.36 -2.71 -6.68
CA LEU A 68 -2.53 -3.05 -7.83
C LEU A 68 -1.91 -4.46 -7.77
N ILE A 69 -2.07 -5.19 -6.66
CA ILE A 69 -1.47 -6.53 -6.50
C ILE A 69 -1.90 -7.47 -7.63
N ARG A 70 -3.20 -7.53 -7.94
CA ARG A 70 -3.76 -8.43 -8.96
C ARG A 70 -3.27 -8.06 -10.36
N ASP A 71 -3.23 -6.77 -10.67
CA ASP A 71 -2.80 -6.30 -11.99
C ASP A 71 -1.30 -6.54 -12.23
N ARG A 72 -0.50 -6.50 -11.17
CA ARG A 72 0.95 -6.70 -11.22
C ARG A 72 1.38 -8.15 -10.99
N ALA A 73 0.47 -9.06 -10.66
CA ALA A 73 0.79 -10.46 -10.34
C ALA A 73 0.55 -11.35 -11.57
N PRO A 74 1.53 -12.19 -11.96
CA PRO A 74 1.38 -13.06 -13.12
C PRO A 74 0.42 -14.23 -12.88
N THR A 75 0.22 -14.63 -11.62
CA THR A 75 -0.67 -15.74 -11.24
C THR A 75 -1.40 -15.40 -9.95
N ASP A 76 -2.54 -16.06 -9.72
CA ASP A 76 -3.31 -15.93 -8.48
C ASP A 76 -2.49 -16.36 -7.25
N ALA A 77 -1.64 -17.38 -7.38
CA ALA A 77 -0.72 -17.79 -6.32
C ALA A 77 0.25 -16.66 -5.92
N VAL A 78 0.80 -15.91 -6.89
CA VAL A 78 1.67 -14.76 -6.62
C VAL A 78 0.89 -13.60 -6.03
N ALA A 79 -0.35 -13.37 -6.47
CA ALA A 79 -1.21 -12.36 -5.87
C ALA A 79 -1.49 -12.68 -4.38
N SER A 80 -1.85 -13.93 -4.06
CA SER A 80 -2.05 -14.39 -2.69
C SER A 80 -0.82 -14.19 -1.81
N LEU A 81 0.38 -14.50 -2.31
CA LEU A 81 1.63 -14.26 -1.58
C LEU A 81 1.83 -12.77 -1.26
N ARG A 82 1.51 -11.87 -2.20
CA ARG A 82 1.63 -10.41 -1.99
C ARG A 82 0.59 -9.88 -1.02
N TYR A 83 -0.62 -10.43 -1.00
CA TYR A 83 -1.60 -10.09 0.03
C TYR A 83 -1.14 -10.56 1.41
N GLN A 84 -0.62 -11.79 1.50
CA GLN A 84 -0.08 -12.32 2.76
C GLN A 84 1.06 -11.45 3.29
N TYR A 85 1.97 -11.03 2.40
CA TYR A 85 3.03 -10.07 2.76
C TYR A 85 2.48 -8.83 3.48
N TRP A 86 1.43 -8.19 2.94
CA TRP A 86 0.86 -7.01 3.58
C TRP A 86 0.19 -7.32 4.92
N LEU A 87 -0.48 -8.46 5.05
CA LEU A 87 -1.07 -8.89 6.34
C LEU A 87 0.02 -9.08 7.40
N ASP A 88 1.12 -9.72 7.03
CA ASP A 88 2.26 -9.95 7.92
C ASP A 88 2.93 -8.62 8.29
N SER A 89 3.20 -7.75 7.32
CA SER A 89 3.75 -6.41 7.54
C SER A 89 2.89 -5.57 8.49
N ILE A 90 1.56 -5.56 8.30
CA ILE A 90 0.64 -4.87 9.21
C ILE A 90 0.72 -5.48 10.61
N SER A 91 0.74 -6.81 10.72
CA SER A 91 0.90 -7.49 12.01
C SER A 91 2.19 -7.06 12.71
N THR A 92 3.30 -7.00 11.98
CA THR A 92 4.59 -6.55 12.47
C THR A 92 4.57 -5.11 12.97
N ILE A 93 3.96 -4.18 12.21
CA ILE A 93 3.86 -2.76 12.60
C ILE A 93 3.13 -2.60 13.94
N PHE A 94 2.07 -3.37 14.19
CA PHE A 94 1.30 -3.28 15.44
C PHE A 94 1.94 -3.99 16.65
N THR A 95 2.93 -4.87 16.43
CA THR A 95 3.46 -5.74 17.49
C THR A 95 4.92 -5.47 17.85
N GLN A 96 5.73 -4.98 16.91
CA GLN A 96 7.15 -4.77 17.14
C GLN A 96 7.46 -3.31 17.45
N SER A 97 8.22 -3.07 18.52
CA SER A 97 8.62 -1.72 18.95
C SER A 97 9.70 -1.09 18.06
N GLN A 98 10.46 -1.89 17.29
CA GLN A 98 11.46 -1.42 16.32
C GLN A 98 11.46 -2.28 15.05
N PRO A 99 10.44 -2.14 14.19
CA PRO A 99 10.42 -2.88 12.95
C PRO A 99 11.39 -2.28 11.94
N LYS A 100 12.07 -3.15 11.18
CA LYS A 100 12.76 -2.73 9.96
C LYS A 100 11.72 -2.66 8.85
N TYR A 101 11.45 -1.46 8.35
CA TYR A 101 10.46 -1.23 7.30
C TYR A 101 11.11 -1.25 5.91
N PRO A 102 10.94 -2.32 5.12
CA PRO A 102 11.57 -2.43 3.81
C PRO A 102 10.96 -1.50 2.75
N SER A 103 9.72 -1.01 2.92
CA SER A 103 9.07 -0.09 1.98
C SER A 103 8.73 1.28 2.59
N PRO A 104 8.70 2.34 1.77
CA PRO A 104 8.23 3.67 2.18
C PRO A 104 6.81 3.67 2.74
N VAL A 105 5.93 2.81 2.22
CA VAL A 105 4.53 2.72 2.65
C VAL A 105 4.42 2.13 4.04
N GLU A 106 5.22 1.11 4.38
CA GLU A 106 5.27 0.56 5.75
C GLU A 106 5.78 1.60 6.75
N GLN A 107 6.76 2.42 6.38
CA GLN A 107 7.26 3.50 7.24
C GLN A 107 6.19 4.54 7.53
N GLU A 108 5.48 5.00 6.50
CA GLU A 108 4.39 5.97 6.68
C GLU A 108 3.20 5.37 7.44
N LEU A 109 2.93 4.08 7.26
CA LEU A 109 1.89 3.38 7.99
C LEU A 109 2.22 3.23 9.49
N CYS A 110 3.47 2.89 9.84
CA CYS A 110 3.93 2.93 11.21
C CYS A 110 3.78 4.33 11.80
N TRP A 111 4.31 5.35 11.12
CA TRP A 111 4.20 6.74 11.60
C TRP A 111 2.73 7.12 11.84
N ALA A 112 1.82 6.72 10.94
CA ALA A 112 0.39 6.97 11.06
C ALA A 112 -0.23 6.29 12.29
N ILE A 113 0.09 5.02 12.53
CA ILE A 113 -0.42 4.26 13.69
C ILE A 113 0.11 4.84 15.00
N ASP A 114 1.40 5.18 15.06
CA ASP A 114 2.03 5.78 16.25
C ASP A 114 1.46 7.17 16.54
N ARG A 115 1.16 7.95 15.50
CA ARG A 115 0.62 9.31 15.64
C ARG A 115 -0.85 9.34 16.01
N PHE A 116 -1.63 8.33 15.58
CA PHE A 116 -3.08 8.28 15.75
C PHE A 116 -3.49 6.97 16.44
N PRO A 117 -3.46 6.90 17.78
CA PRO A 117 -3.68 5.66 18.53
C PRO A 117 -5.11 5.09 18.42
N GLY A 118 -6.07 5.88 17.92
CA GLY A 118 -7.45 5.42 17.66
C GLY A 118 -7.58 4.53 16.41
N VAL A 119 -6.51 4.37 15.63
CA VAL A 119 -6.54 3.57 14.39
C VAL A 119 -6.59 2.08 14.72
N SER A 120 -7.75 1.45 14.51
CA SER A 120 -7.91 0.02 14.76
C SER A 120 -7.22 -0.83 13.69
N ARG A 121 -6.40 -1.79 14.15
CA ARG A 121 -5.77 -2.83 13.32
C ARG A 121 -6.77 -3.56 12.44
N HIS A 122 -7.98 -3.80 12.95
CA HIS A 122 -9.04 -4.50 12.22
C HIS A 122 -9.37 -3.81 10.89
N TRP A 123 -9.47 -2.49 10.87
CA TRP A 123 -9.79 -1.73 9.65
C TRP A 123 -8.69 -1.85 8.60
N ILE A 124 -7.43 -1.73 9.01
CA ILE A 124 -6.29 -1.82 8.08
C ILE A 124 -6.18 -3.25 7.52
N VAL A 125 -6.40 -4.28 8.36
CA VAL A 125 -6.42 -5.68 7.92
C VAL A 125 -7.58 -5.92 6.94
N ASN A 126 -8.78 -5.42 7.22
CA ASN A 126 -9.94 -5.56 6.33
C ASN A 126 -9.71 -4.89 4.96
N LEU A 127 -8.97 -3.78 4.91
CA LEU A 127 -8.59 -3.14 3.65
C LEU A 127 -7.77 -4.07 2.76
N VAL A 128 -6.94 -4.95 3.34
CA VAL A 128 -6.22 -5.99 2.59
C VAL A 128 -7.12 -7.18 2.28
N GLN A 129 -7.79 -7.73 3.29
CA GLN A 129 -8.59 -8.95 3.17
C GLN A 129 -9.76 -8.82 2.20
N SER A 130 -10.38 -7.63 2.10
CA SER A 130 -11.44 -7.36 1.14
C SER A 130 -11.02 -7.64 -0.31
N ARG A 131 -9.74 -7.52 -0.64
CA ARG A 131 -9.20 -7.72 -2.01
C ARG A 131 -8.68 -9.12 -2.30
N VAL A 132 -8.63 -9.99 -1.29
CA VAL A 132 -8.20 -11.39 -1.45
C VAL A 132 -9.24 -12.22 -2.23
N LYS A 133 -10.51 -11.80 -2.28
CA LYS A 133 -11.59 -12.55 -2.96
C LYS A 133 -11.46 -12.54 -4.50
N PRO A 134 -11.63 -13.70 -5.19
CA PRO A 134 -11.44 -13.82 -6.64
C PRO A 134 -12.43 -12.99 -7.49
N ARG A 135 -12.04 -12.69 -8.74
CA ARG A 135 -12.91 -12.10 -9.78
C ARG A 135 -14.09 -13.04 -10.04
N GLY A 136 -15.28 -12.69 -9.53
CA GLY A 136 -16.53 -13.44 -9.75
C GLY A 136 -17.65 -13.09 -8.77
N PHE A 137 -17.32 -12.61 -7.56
CA PHE A 137 -18.31 -12.12 -6.59
C PHE A 137 -18.14 -10.60 -6.40
N ALA A 138 -19.06 -9.83 -6.99
CA ALA A 138 -19.36 -8.44 -6.63
C ALA A 138 -18.24 -7.38 -6.83
N HIS A 139 -17.92 -7.05 -8.09
CA HIS A 139 -17.23 -5.80 -8.44
C HIS A 139 -17.92 -4.55 -7.83
N PHE A 140 -19.25 -4.59 -7.67
CA PHE A 140 -20.05 -3.53 -7.05
C PHE A 140 -19.86 -3.37 -5.53
N ASN A 141 -19.60 -4.45 -4.79
CA ASN A 141 -19.46 -4.36 -3.34
C ASN A 141 -18.05 -3.90 -2.92
N LEU A 142 -17.02 -4.19 -3.71
CA LEU A 142 -15.64 -3.81 -3.41
C LEU A 142 -15.37 -2.30 -3.51
N ILE A 143 -16.00 -1.62 -4.48
CA ILE A 143 -15.89 -0.16 -4.64
C ILE A 143 -16.64 0.55 -3.49
N LYS A 144 -17.83 0.05 -3.12
CA LYS A 144 -18.55 0.54 -1.94
C LYS A 144 -17.79 0.27 -0.64
N PHE A 145 -17.21 -0.91 -0.46
CA PHE A 145 -16.48 -1.26 0.77
C PHE A 145 -15.15 -0.49 0.88
N SER A 146 -14.38 -0.35 -0.20
CA SER A 146 -13.16 0.47 -0.20
C SER A 146 -13.47 1.94 0.01
N GLY A 147 -14.55 2.45 -0.61
CA GLY A 147 -15.03 3.82 -0.46
C GLY A 147 -15.50 4.10 0.97
N SER A 148 -16.43 3.28 1.49
CA SER A 148 -16.99 3.38 2.84
C SER A 148 -15.92 3.26 3.93
N VAL A 149 -15.00 2.29 3.83
CA VAL A 149 -13.92 2.13 4.83
C VAL A 149 -12.94 3.34 4.81
N GLN A 150 -12.65 3.91 3.64
CA GLN A 150 -11.80 5.11 3.57
C GLN A 150 -12.48 6.38 4.07
N VAL A 151 -13.79 6.56 3.81
CA VAL A 151 -14.51 7.73 4.32
C VAL A 151 -14.78 7.61 5.82
N GLU A 152 -15.11 6.43 6.34
CA GLU A 152 -15.33 6.21 7.79
C GLU A 152 -14.03 6.37 8.60
N CYS A 153 -12.91 5.76 8.16
CA CYS A 153 -11.62 5.97 8.84
C CYS A 153 -11.15 7.42 8.79
N LEU A 154 -11.44 8.17 7.72
CA LEU A 154 -11.06 9.58 7.63
C LEU A 154 -12.03 10.50 8.40
N PHE A 155 -13.32 10.18 8.47
CA PHE A 155 -14.31 10.95 9.23
C PHE A 155 -14.09 10.81 10.74
N GLU A 156 -13.89 9.59 11.25
CA GLU A 156 -13.64 9.34 12.68
C GLU A 156 -12.34 9.99 13.18
N ILE A 157 -11.34 10.15 12.32
CA ILE A 157 -10.02 10.74 12.66
C ILE A 157 -9.97 12.25 12.38
N ALA A 158 -10.83 12.80 11.53
CA ALA A 158 -10.89 14.23 11.25
C ALA A 158 -11.77 15.02 12.25
N LEU A 159 -12.62 14.31 13.02
CA LEU A 159 -13.57 14.91 13.98
C LEU A 159 -13.19 14.73 15.46
N ASN A 160 -12.05 14.08 15.75
CA ASN A 160 -11.41 14.01 17.07
C ASN A 160 -9.97 14.51 16.99
#